data_AF-A0A0E3YT93-F1
#
_entry.id   AF-A0A0E3YT93-F1
#
_cell.length_a   1.000
_cell.length_b   1.000
_cell.length_c   1.000
_cell.angle_alpha   90.00
_cell.angle_beta   90.00
_cell.angle_gamma   90.00
#
_symmetry.space_group_name_H-M   'P 1'
#
loop_
_entity.id
_entity.type
_entity.pdbx_description
1 polymer ?
#
loop_
_entity_poly.entity_id
_entity_poly.type
_entity_poly.pdbx_seq_one_letter_code
_entity_poly.pdbx_strand_id
1 'polypeptide(L)'
;MEVVVSVGIFAVAVLSILALLLPNTKSVADQIDAGVAQRLGENIQLELDRYGFTAVVGALPNKTSRIFMVATKDGERVLITGEDPYAAWNDTYGKYIPSASSYTSVSPALAAENDLIVGIPPGIAFRDRFFLIEVSWPDTYPQYQANSGAMPVNVRLLWPYRLPDGPPDSTATIYNQLPWLVVSPSAHNSLLFNFALKP
;
A
#
# COMPACT_ATOMS: atom_id res chain seq x y z
N MET A 1 4.56 -21.93 53.58
CA MET A 1 3.51 -20.98 53.16
C MET A 1 4.10 -19.76 52.46
N GLU A 2 5.13 -19.12 53.01
CA GLU A 2 5.75 -17.91 52.45
C GLU A 2 6.29 -18.05 51.00
N VAL A 3 6.96 -19.17 50.69
CA VAL A 3 7.49 -19.43 49.35
C VAL A 3 6.38 -19.52 48.30
N VAL A 4 5.25 -20.14 48.64
CA VAL A 4 4.11 -20.32 47.72
C VAL A 4 3.47 -18.98 47.40
N VAL A 5 3.31 -18.11 48.41
CA VAL A 5 2.78 -16.75 48.22
C VAL A 5 3.70 -15.94 47.33
N SER A 6 5.02 -16.02 47.55
CA SER A 6 6.02 -15.28 46.77
C SER A 6 6.02 -15.72 45.30
N VAL A 7 5.96 -17.02 45.03
CA VAL A 7 5.86 -17.56 43.66
C VAL A 7 4.56 -17.13 42.99
N GLY A 8 3.44 -17.11 43.73
CA GLY A 8 2.15 -16.64 43.21
C GLY A 8 2.18 -15.18 42.78
N ILE A 9 2.74 -14.28 43.61
CA ILE A 9 2.88 -12.86 43.28
C ILE A 9 3.81 -12.66 42.07
N PHE A 10 4.92 -13.39 42.02
CA PHE A 10 5.85 -13.31 40.90
C PHE A 10 5.19 -13.73 39.58
N ALA A 11 4.43 -14.83 39.57
CA ALA A 11 3.73 -15.29 38.37
C ALA A 11 2.71 -14.26 37.86
N VAL A 12 1.93 -13.64 38.75
CA VAL A 12 0.96 -12.59 38.37
C VAL A 12 1.67 -11.35 37.82
N ALA A 13 2.80 -10.96 38.41
CA ALA A 13 3.58 -9.82 37.93
C ALA A 13 4.14 -10.07 36.52
N VAL A 14 4.73 -11.24 36.28
CA VAL A 14 5.27 -11.62 34.95
C VAL A 14 4.16 -11.67 33.90
N LEU A 15 3.02 -12.28 34.21
CA LEU A 15 1.87 -12.33 33.29
C LEU A 15 1.35 -10.93 32.97
N SER A 16 1.33 -10.03 33.95
CA SER A 16 0.88 -8.64 33.75
C SER A 16 1.83 -7.86 32.85
N ILE A 17 3.14 -8.05 33.00
CA ILE A 17 4.16 -7.43 32.13
C ILE A 17 4.04 -7.97 30.69
N LEU A 18 3.91 -9.30 30.53
CA LEU A 18 3.72 -9.92 29.22
C LEU A 18 2.43 -9.46 28.54
N ALA A 19 1.34 -9.33 29.30
CA ALA A 19 0.07 -8.83 28.79
C ALA A 19 0.16 -7.37 28.30
N LEU A 20 0.98 -6.54 28.94
CA LEU A 20 1.21 -5.15 28.54
C LEU A 20 2.21 -5.01 27.38
N LEU A 21 3.05 -6.01 27.13
CA LEU A 21 4.06 -5.93 26.07
C LEU A 21 3.43 -5.92 24.68
N LEU A 22 2.42 -6.76 24.42
CA LEU A 22 1.82 -6.92 23.09
C LEU A 22 1.11 -5.64 22.58
N PRO A 23 0.25 -4.97 23.35
CA PRO A 23 -0.39 -3.73 22.90
C PRO A 23 0.64 -2.62 22.65
N ASN A 24 1.69 -2.53 23.48
CA ASN A 24 2.74 -1.52 23.33
C ASN A 24 3.54 -1.74 22.04
N THR A 25 3.88 -2.98 21.70
CA THR A 25 4.59 -3.26 20.44
C THR A 25 3.77 -2.89 19.21
N LYS A 26 2.45 -3.13 19.23
CA LYS A 26 1.56 -2.73 18.14
C LYS A 26 1.48 -1.22 18.03
N SER A 27 1.28 -0.52 19.15
CA SER A 27 1.20 0.95 19.15
C SER A 27 2.47 1.60 18.62
N VAL A 28 3.66 1.07 18.96
CA VAL A 28 4.94 1.60 18.45
C VAL A 28 5.07 1.32 16.95
N ALA A 29 4.72 0.12 16.49
CA ALA A 29 4.73 -0.19 15.06
C ALA A 29 3.77 0.72 14.26
N ASP A 30 2.55 0.91 14.74
CA ASP A 30 1.55 1.78 14.10
C ASP A 30 2.05 3.24 14.03
N GLN A 31 2.76 3.74 15.05
CA GLN A 31 3.38 5.06 15.05
C GLN A 31 4.55 5.19 14.07
N ILE A 32 5.42 4.18 14.00
CA ILE A 32 6.52 4.14 13.03
C ILE A 32 5.96 4.14 11.60
N ASP A 33 4.98 3.28 11.33
CA ASP A 33 4.34 3.17 10.02
C ASP A 33 3.62 4.48 9.64
N ALA A 34 2.97 5.16 10.59
CA ALA A 34 2.39 6.48 10.37
C ALA A 34 3.45 7.56 10.06
N GLY A 35 4.62 7.50 10.70
CA GLY A 35 5.74 8.40 10.41
C GLY A 35 6.36 8.15 9.02
N VAL A 36 6.40 6.90 8.56
CA VAL A 36 6.76 6.58 7.16
C VAL A 36 5.68 7.12 6.21
N ALA A 37 4.41 6.87 6.51
CA ALA A 37 3.27 7.33 5.72
C ALA A 37 3.29 8.84 5.47
N GLN A 38 3.60 9.65 6.49
CA GLN A 38 3.70 11.11 6.36
C GLN A 38 4.81 11.57 5.42
N ARG A 39 5.92 10.82 5.35
CA ARG A 39 7.07 11.14 4.48
C ARG A 39 6.85 10.72 3.03
N LEU A 40 5.92 9.79 2.78
CA LEU A 40 5.61 9.32 1.42
C LEU A 40 5.05 10.41 0.50
N GLY A 41 4.56 11.54 1.03
CA GLY A 41 4.01 12.62 0.22
C GLY A 41 4.96 13.11 -0.87
N GLU A 42 6.24 13.27 -0.56
CA GLU A 42 7.27 13.72 -1.52
C GLU A 42 7.53 12.66 -2.60
N ASN A 43 7.65 11.39 -2.21
CA ASN A 43 7.89 10.29 -3.14
C ASN A 43 6.69 10.03 -4.06
N ILE A 44 5.47 10.20 -3.55
CA ILE A 44 4.25 10.11 -4.36
C ILE A 44 4.21 11.23 -5.38
N GLN A 45 4.49 12.47 -4.97
CA GLN A 45 4.53 13.61 -5.89
C GLN A 45 5.58 13.40 -6.99
N LEU A 46 6.80 12.98 -6.61
CA LEU A 46 7.87 12.69 -7.57
C LEU A 46 7.49 11.60 -8.57
N GLU A 47 6.81 10.55 -8.11
CA GLU A 47 6.36 9.47 -8.98
C GLU A 47 5.20 9.90 -9.91
N LEU A 48 4.28 10.74 -9.43
CA LEU A 48 3.24 11.34 -10.27
C LEU A 48 3.82 12.29 -11.32
N ASP A 49 4.83 13.07 -10.95
CA ASP A 49 5.56 13.95 -11.87
C ASP A 49 6.32 13.12 -12.92
N ARG A 50 6.94 11.99 -12.51
CA ARG A 50 7.59 11.04 -13.42
C ARG A 50 6.59 10.38 -14.39
N TYR A 51 5.39 10.05 -13.92
CA TYR A 51 4.32 9.50 -14.76
C TYR A 51 3.82 10.53 -15.77
N GLY A 52 3.85 11.80 -15.40
CA GLY A 52 3.56 12.93 -16.27
C GLY A 52 2.10 13.34 -16.25
N PHE A 53 1.88 14.65 -16.34
CA PHE A 53 0.56 15.27 -16.23
C PHE A 53 -0.47 14.71 -17.22
N THR A 54 -0.10 14.60 -18.49
CA THR A 54 -1.00 14.09 -19.54
C THR A 54 -1.44 12.65 -19.27
N ALA A 55 -0.55 11.81 -18.73
CA ALA A 55 -0.86 10.43 -18.38
C ALA A 55 -1.81 10.37 -17.18
N VAL A 56 -1.61 11.20 -16.15
CA VAL A 56 -2.53 11.29 -15.00
C VAL A 56 -3.93 11.73 -15.44
N VAL A 57 -4.03 12.78 -16.26
CA VAL A 57 -5.32 13.24 -16.79
C VAL A 57 -6.01 12.14 -17.60
N GLY A 58 -5.27 11.43 -18.45
CA GLY A 58 -5.80 10.33 -19.26
C GLY A 58 -6.25 9.13 -18.43
N ALA A 59 -5.56 8.84 -17.32
CA ALA A 59 -5.90 7.74 -16.41
C ALA A 59 -7.06 8.09 -15.45
N LEU A 60 -7.40 9.38 -15.30
CA LEU A 60 -8.48 9.87 -14.46
C LEU A 60 -9.58 10.58 -15.28
N PRO A 61 -10.25 9.91 -16.25
CA PRO A 61 -11.24 10.54 -17.11
C PRO A 61 -12.52 10.97 -16.37
N ASN A 62 -12.79 10.41 -15.19
CA ASN A 62 -13.98 10.73 -14.40
C ASN A 62 -13.73 10.61 -12.88
N LYS A 63 -14.74 10.95 -12.08
CA LYS A 63 -14.65 10.95 -10.61
C LYS A 63 -14.57 9.55 -9.99
N THR A 64 -14.90 8.49 -10.71
CA THR A 64 -14.80 7.11 -10.21
C THR A 64 -13.48 6.44 -10.58
N SER A 65 -12.78 6.97 -11.59
CA SER A 65 -11.44 6.52 -11.96
C SER A 65 -10.43 6.72 -10.82
N ARG A 66 -9.49 5.79 -10.72
CA ARG A 66 -8.44 5.76 -9.71
C ARG A 66 -7.13 5.35 -10.38
N ILE A 67 -6.02 5.92 -9.94
CA ILE A 67 -4.68 5.38 -10.18
C ILE A 67 -4.26 4.71 -8.89
N PHE A 68 -3.75 3.48 -8.98
CA PHE A 68 -3.21 2.77 -7.85
C PHE A 68 -1.69 2.85 -7.87
N MET A 69 -1.10 3.04 -6.71
CA MET A 69 0.34 2.97 -6.50
C MET A 69 0.62 2.14 -5.26
N VAL A 70 1.83 1.60 -5.16
CA VAL A 70 2.26 0.80 -4.02
C VAL A 70 3.60 1.31 -3.52
N ALA A 71 3.84 1.20 -2.22
CA ALA A 71 5.12 1.57 -1.63
C ALA A 71 5.67 0.52 -0.68
N THR A 72 7.00 0.51 -0.55
CA THR A 72 7.73 -0.34 0.39
C THR A 72 7.48 0.08 1.85
N LYS A 73 7.68 -0.84 2.80
CA LYS A 73 7.45 -0.56 4.24
C LYS A 73 8.33 0.57 4.78
N ASP A 74 9.53 0.73 4.26
CA ASP A 74 10.44 1.84 4.58
C ASP A 74 10.05 3.17 3.90
N GLY A 75 9.15 3.12 2.91
CA GLY A 75 8.71 4.24 2.10
C GLY A 75 9.73 4.73 1.08
N GLU A 76 10.85 4.03 0.89
CA GLU A 76 11.92 4.44 -0.04
C GLU A 76 11.51 4.32 -1.51
N ARG A 77 10.59 3.41 -1.82
CA ARG A 77 10.15 3.14 -3.20
C ARG A 77 8.65 3.29 -3.29
N VAL A 78 8.21 4.08 -4.28
CA VAL A 78 6.81 4.21 -4.69
C VAL A 78 6.74 3.87 -6.17
N LEU A 79 5.72 3.11 -6.58
CA LEU A 79 5.52 2.72 -7.97
C LEU A 79 4.04 2.74 -8.32
N ILE A 80 3.68 3.33 -9.47
CA ILE A 80 2.34 3.17 -10.04
C ILE A 80 2.13 1.69 -10.43
N THR A 81 0.96 1.16 -10.09
CA THR A 81 0.57 -0.21 -10.45
C THR A 81 -0.67 -0.18 -11.35
N GLY A 82 -0.68 -1.05 -12.37
CA GLY A 82 -1.86 -1.30 -13.19
C GLY A 82 -2.85 -2.29 -12.55
N GLU A 83 -2.52 -2.84 -11.38
CA GLU A 83 -3.39 -3.74 -10.63
C GLU A 83 -4.45 -2.92 -9.87
N ASP A 84 -5.73 -3.20 -10.13
CA ASP A 84 -6.81 -2.78 -9.24
C ASP A 84 -6.83 -3.71 -8.02
N PRO A 85 -6.44 -3.24 -6.82
CA PRO A 85 -6.38 -4.06 -5.62
C PRO A 85 -7.76 -4.57 -5.16
N TYR A 86 -8.85 -3.92 -5.62
CA TYR A 86 -10.21 -4.27 -5.25
C TYR A 86 -10.85 -5.28 -6.20
N ALA A 87 -10.34 -5.42 -7.42
CA ALA A 87 -10.82 -6.40 -8.39
C ALA A 87 -10.72 -7.84 -7.86
N ALA A 88 -9.76 -8.12 -6.98
CA ALA A 88 -9.52 -9.45 -6.40
C ALA A 88 -10.41 -9.80 -5.18
N TRP A 89 -11.22 -8.85 -4.67
CA TRP A 89 -12.12 -9.09 -3.53
C TRP A 89 -13.52 -9.57 -3.95
N ASN A 90 -13.80 -9.66 -5.25
CA ASN A 90 -15.13 -9.96 -5.78
C ASN A 90 -15.44 -11.46 -5.94
N ASP A 91 -14.64 -12.37 -5.37
CA ASP A 91 -15.02 -13.78 -5.30
C ASP A 91 -15.94 -14.03 -4.09
N THR A 92 -16.86 -14.99 -4.22
CA THR A 92 -17.89 -15.34 -3.23
C THR A 92 -17.30 -15.80 -1.86
N TYR A 93 -15.98 -15.90 -1.72
CA TYR A 93 -15.32 -16.46 -0.55
C TYR A 93 -14.21 -15.58 0.04
N GLY A 94 -14.05 -14.33 -0.42
CA GLY A 94 -13.01 -13.40 0.07
C GLY A 94 -11.58 -13.92 -0.15
N LYS A 95 -11.39 -14.86 -1.07
CA LYS A 95 -10.10 -15.46 -1.40
C LYS A 95 -9.55 -14.74 -2.62
N TYR A 96 -8.31 -14.27 -2.54
CA TYR A 96 -7.62 -13.71 -3.69
C TYR A 96 -7.47 -14.79 -4.77
N ILE A 97 -8.31 -14.72 -5.81
CA ILE A 97 -8.08 -15.42 -7.07
C ILE A 97 -7.56 -14.35 -8.04
N PRO A 98 -6.27 -14.37 -8.43
CA PRO A 98 -5.78 -13.46 -9.45
C PRO A 98 -6.50 -13.80 -10.76
N SER A 99 -7.55 -13.05 -11.07
CA SER A 99 -8.20 -13.12 -12.37
C SER A 99 -7.22 -12.50 -13.38
N ALA A 100 -6.62 -13.34 -14.22
CA ALA A 100 -5.71 -12.92 -15.29
C ALA A 100 -6.36 -11.87 -16.24
N SER A 101 -7.68 -11.75 -16.21
CA SER A 101 -8.46 -10.83 -17.03
C SER A 101 -8.57 -9.40 -16.47
N SER A 102 -8.13 -9.15 -15.22
CA SER A 102 -8.20 -7.82 -14.60
C SER A 102 -6.99 -6.93 -14.91
N TYR A 103 -5.95 -7.47 -15.55
CA TYR A 103 -4.87 -6.70 -16.15
C TYR A 103 -5.36 -6.10 -17.47
N THR A 104 -6.28 -5.15 -17.40
CA THR A 104 -6.73 -4.40 -18.59
C THR A 104 -5.54 -3.62 -19.12
N SER A 105 -4.86 -4.20 -20.12
CA SER A 105 -3.73 -3.65 -20.88
C SER A 105 -3.01 -2.51 -20.17
N VAL A 106 -2.24 -2.86 -19.14
CA VAL A 106 -1.18 -1.96 -18.67
C VAL A 106 -0.37 -1.63 -19.92
N SER A 107 -0.16 -0.33 -20.22
CA SER A 107 0.65 0.09 -21.36
C SER A 107 1.90 -0.79 -21.44
N PRO A 108 2.31 -1.30 -22.61
CA PRO A 108 3.48 -2.18 -22.72
C PRO A 108 4.76 -1.58 -22.09
N ALA A 109 4.80 -0.26 -21.92
CA ALA A 109 5.84 0.42 -21.13
C ALA A 109 5.86 0.01 -19.64
N LEU A 110 4.72 -0.11 -18.97
CA LEU A 110 4.60 -0.52 -17.55
C LEU A 110 4.83 -2.03 -17.34
N ALA A 111 4.59 -2.85 -18.36
CA ALA A 111 4.93 -4.27 -18.33
C ALA A 111 6.45 -4.50 -18.42
N ALA A 112 7.15 -3.66 -19.19
CA ALA A 112 8.61 -3.67 -19.27
C ALA A 112 9.29 -3.24 -17.94
N GLU A 113 8.63 -2.44 -17.11
CA GLU A 113 9.15 -2.03 -15.79
C GLU A 113 9.15 -3.15 -14.73
N ASN A 114 8.52 -4.29 -15.01
CA ASN A 114 8.57 -5.49 -14.16
C ASN A 114 9.48 -6.59 -14.72
N ASP A 115 10.21 -6.34 -15.81
CA ASP A 115 11.09 -7.33 -16.41
C ASP A 115 12.49 -7.29 -15.79
N LEU A 116 12.81 -8.30 -14.98
CA LEU A 116 14.13 -8.52 -14.38
C LEU A 116 15.26 -8.63 -15.43
N ILE A 117 14.93 -8.84 -16.70
CA ILE A 117 15.88 -9.05 -17.80
C ILE A 117 16.32 -7.73 -18.46
N VAL A 118 15.53 -6.65 -18.37
CA VAL A 118 15.69 -5.45 -19.21
C VAL A 118 16.46 -4.30 -18.53
N GLY A 119 16.85 -4.45 -17.25
CA GLY A 119 17.67 -3.46 -16.55
C GLY A 119 16.91 -2.21 -16.06
N ILE A 120 15.57 -2.26 -16.08
CA ILE A 120 14.68 -1.33 -15.38
C ILE A 120 14.50 -1.88 -13.95
N PRO A 121 14.49 -1.05 -12.87
CA PRO A 121 14.40 -1.56 -11.51
C PRO A 121 13.17 -2.47 -11.40
N PRO A 122 13.33 -3.73 -10.98
CA PRO A 122 12.19 -4.64 -10.87
C PRO A 122 11.17 -4.00 -9.95
N GLY A 123 9.89 -4.03 -10.32
CA GLY A 123 8.83 -3.46 -9.51
C GLY A 123 8.85 -3.96 -8.05
N ILE A 124 7.99 -3.40 -7.20
CA ILE A 124 7.99 -3.75 -5.78
C ILE A 124 7.41 -5.17 -5.63
N ALA A 125 8.16 -6.07 -4.99
CA ALA A 125 7.70 -7.44 -4.74
C ALA A 125 6.43 -7.44 -3.91
N PHE A 126 5.51 -8.39 -4.15
CA PHE A 126 4.23 -8.40 -3.45
C PHE A 126 4.37 -8.40 -1.92
N ARG A 127 5.37 -9.10 -1.38
CA ARG A 127 5.67 -9.12 0.07
C ARG A 127 6.13 -7.77 0.62
N ASP A 128 6.69 -6.92 -0.24
CA ASP A 128 7.27 -5.64 0.13
C ASP A 128 6.26 -4.50 -0.07
N ARG A 129 5.10 -4.75 -0.71
CA ARG A 129 4.02 -3.76 -0.92
C ARG A 129 3.21 -3.54 0.36
N PHE A 130 3.74 -2.72 1.26
CA PHE A 130 3.13 -2.46 2.55
C PHE A 130 2.09 -1.34 2.51
N PHE A 131 2.31 -0.31 1.69
CA PHE A 131 1.35 0.77 1.52
C PHE A 131 0.62 0.64 0.19
N LEU A 132 -0.69 0.90 0.20
CA LEU A 132 -1.51 1.13 -0.98
C LEU A 132 -1.81 2.62 -1.09
N ILE A 133 -1.62 3.18 -2.27
CA ILE A 133 -1.86 4.58 -2.58
C ILE A 133 -2.94 4.64 -3.65
N GLU A 134 -3.99 5.39 -3.41
CA GLU A 134 -5.05 5.66 -4.36
C GLU A 134 -5.03 7.13 -4.72
N VAL A 135 -4.86 7.43 -6.00
CA VAL A 135 -4.98 8.78 -6.54
C VAL A 135 -6.32 8.90 -7.22
N SER A 136 -7.06 9.94 -6.86
CA SER A 136 -8.40 10.20 -7.37
C SER A 136 -8.65 11.66 -7.63
N TRP A 137 -9.70 11.94 -8.38
CA TRP A 137 -10.30 13.27 -8.36
C TRP A 137 -10.84 13.61 -6.98
N PRO A 138 -10.73 14.86 -6.52
CA PRO A 138 -11.49 15.33 -5.38
C PRO A 138 -12.96 15.50 -5.77
N ASP A 139 -13.86 15.09 -4.88
CA ASP A 139 -15.31 15.16 -5.13
C ASP A 139 -15.81 16.61 -5.27
N THR A 140 -15.11 17.55 -4.64
CA THR A 140 -15.47 18.97 -4.56
C THR A 140 -15.18 19.78 -5.82
N TYR A 141 -14.29 19.32 -6.70
CA TYR A 141 -13.92 20.06 -7.91
C TYR A 141 -14.67 19.54 -9.15
N PRO A 142 -14.91 20.40 -10.16
CA PRO A 142 -15.34 19.96 -11.48
C PRO A 142 -14.21 19.15 -12.14
N GLN A 143 -14.55 18.37 -13.18
CA GLN A 143 -13.55 17.67 -13.99
C GLN A 143 -12.53 18.65 -14.58
N TYR A 144 -11.32 18.14 -14.88
CA TYR A 144 -10.22 18.95 -15.43
C TYR A 144 -10.70 19.78 -16.63
N GLN A 145 -10.34 21.05 -16.61
CA GLN A 145 -10.45 21.92 -17.77
C GLN A 145 -9.04 22.28 -18.21
N ALA A 146 -8.73 22.13 -19.50
CA ALA A 146 -7.39 22.40 -20.05
C ALA A 146 -6.83 23.80 -19.69
N ASN A 147 -7.71 24.75 -19.36
CA ASN A 147 -7.35 26.13 -19.05
C ASN A 147 -7.04 26.37 -17.55
N SER A 148 -7.18 25.37 -16.67
CA SER A 148 -7.01 25.57 -15.22
C SER A 148 -5.54 25.68 -14.78
N GLY A 149 -4.58 25.30 -15.63
CA GLY A 149 -3.13 25.38 -15.34
C GLY A 149 -2.62 24.41 -14.26
N ALA A 150 -3.53 23.76 -13.53
CA ALA A 150 -3.24 22.68 -12.60
C ALA A 150 -4.46 21.76 -12.46
N MET A 151 -4.22 20.50 -12.06
CA MET A 151 -5.23 19.51 -11.74
C MET A 151 -5.10 19.12 -10.25
N PRO A 152 -6.11 19.39 -9.42
CA PRO A 152 -6.11 18.90 -8.04
C PRO A 152 -6.35 17.40 -8.03
N VAL A 153 -5.60 16.68 -7.21
CA VAL A 153 -5.79 15.24 -6.97
C VAL A 153 -5.82 14.96 -5.47
N ASN A 154 -6.73 14.08 -5.08
CA ASN A 154 -6.76 13.48 -3.75
C ASN A 154 -5.91 12.23 -3.77
N VAL A 155 -5.04 12.07 -2.78
CA VAL A 155 -4.25 10.86 -2.60
C VAL A 155 -4.57 10.25 -1.25
N ARG A 156 -5.18 9.08 -1.26
CA ARG A 156 -5.45 8.29 -0.07
C ARG A 156 -4.40 7.20 0.07
N LEU A 157 -3.64 7.27 1.14
CA LEU A 157 -2.65 6.26 1.54
C LEU A 157 -3.29 5.31 2.56
N LEU A 158 -3.08 4.01 2.41
CA LEU A 158 -3.64 2.94 3.24
C LEU A 158 -2.52 1.98 3.71
N TRP A 159 -2.55 1.59 4.98
CA TRP A 159 -1.65 0.56 5.52
C TRP A 159 -2.26 -0.17 6.74
N PRO A 160 -1.84 -1.42 7.01
CA PRO A 160 -1.04 -2.27 6.12
C PRO A 160 -1.88 -2.76 4.93
N TYR A 161 -1.36 -2.70 3.70
CA TYR A 161 -2.03 -3.20 2.50
C TYR A 161 -1.87 -4.72 2.35
N ARG A 162 -0.62 -5.20 2.42
CA ARG A 162 -0.29 -6.62 2.45
C ARG A 162 0.55 -6.91 3.67
N LEU A 163 0.22 -8.00 4.36
CA LEU A 163 1.05 -8.56 5.43
C LEU A 163 1.76 -9.80 4.89
N PRO A 164 3.07 -9.97 5.16
CA PRO A 164 3.77 -11.21 4.85
C PRO A 164 3.13 -12.35 5.65
N ASP A 165 2.59 -13.36 4.97
CA ASP A 165 2.07 -14.56 5.61
C ASP A 165 3.18 -15.62 5.62
N GLY A 166 3.88 -15.71 6.76
CA GLY A 166 4.95 -16.69 6.99
C GLY A 166 6.38 -16.22 6.65
N PRO A 167 7.38 -17.06 6.95
CA PRO A 167 8.78 -16.77 6.67
C PRO A 167 9.05 -16.73 5.17
N PRO A 168 10.03 -15.93 4.71
CA PRO A 168 10.40 -15.90 3.29
C PRO A 168 10.85 -17.29 2.84
N ASP A 169 10.14 -17.87 1.87
CA ASP A 169 10.56 -19.12 1.23
C ASP A 169 11.76 -18.85 0.32
N SER A 170 12.92 -19.38 0.70
CA SER A 170 14.16 -19.27 -0.07
C SER A 170 14.11 -19.98 -1.44
N THR A 171 13.07 -20.77 -1.70
CA THR A 171 12.86 -21.51 -2.95
C THR A 171 11.86 -20.87 -3.91
N ALA A 172 11.23 -19.75 -3.51
CA ALA A 172 10.32 -19.00 -4.38
C ALA A 172 11.08 -18.47 -5.61
N THR A 173 10.91 -19.15 -6.73
CA THR A 173 11.55 -18.82 -8.03
C THR A 173 10.80 -17.71 -8.76
N ILE A 174 9.60 -17.37 -8.30
CA ILE A 174 8.78 -16.28 -8.82
C ILE A 174 8.58 -15.26 -7.70
N TYR A 175 8.75 -13.98 -8.05
CA TYR A 175 8.59 -12.78 -7.22
C TYR A 175 7.25 -12.68 -6.42
N ASN A 176 6.31 -13.60 -6.71
CA ASN A 176 4.89 -13.59 -6.35
C ASN A 176 4.38 -14.92 -5.77
N GLN A 177 5.24 -15.81 -5.24
CA GLN A 177 4.84 -17.18 -4.85
C GLN A 177 4.52 -17.40 -3.36
N LEU A 178 4.70 -16.41 -2.49
CA LEU A 178 4.30 -16.53 -1.09
C LEU A 178 2.82 -16.21 -0.92
N PRO A 179 2.08 -16.87 -0.01
CA PRO A 179 0.78 -16.36 0.41
C PRO A 179 0.99 -14.97 1.02
N TRP A 180 0.14 -14.01 0.63
CA TRP A 180 0.02 -12.73 1.32
C TRP A 180 -1.41 -12.57 1.77
N LEU A 181 -1.59 -12.03 2.97
CA LEU A 181 -2.91 -11.64 3.44
C LEU A 181 -3.18 -10.21 2.97
N VAL A 182 -4.15 -10.04 2.08
CA VAL A 182 -4.70 -8.70 1.80
C VAL A 182 -5.57 -8.32 2.98
N VAL A 183 -5.29 -7.16 3.56
CA VAL A 183 -6.01 -6.70 4.74
C VAL A 183 -7.36 -6.11 4.30
N SER A 184 -8.41 -6.37 5.08
CA SER A 184 -9.73 -5.80 4.82
C SER A 184 -9.67 -4.27 4.88
N PRO A 185 -10.40 -3.53 4.02
CA PRO A 185 -10.42 -2.07 4.06
C PRO A 185 -10.74 -1.47 5.42
N SER A 186 -11.56 -2.15 6.24
CA SER A 186 -11.93 -1.72 7.60
C SER A 186 -10.79 -1.80 8.63
N ALA A 187 -9.73 -2.55 8.32
CA ALA A 187 -8.56 -2.72 9.18
C ALA A 187 -7.38 -1.82 8.76
N HIS A 188 -7.52 -1.02 7.71
CA HIS A 188 -6.50 -0.08 7.28
C HIS A 188 -6.53 1.19 8.13
N ASN A 189 -5.34 1.65 8.52
CA ASN A 189 -5.11 3.06 8.79
C ASN A 189 -5.07 3.82 7.46
N SER A 190 -5.46 5.10 7.50
CA SER A 190 -5.46 5.93 6.29
C SER A 190 -4.92 7.33 6.54
N LEU A 191 -4.31 7.91 5.51
CA LEU A 191 -3.84 9.29 5.47
C LEU A 191 -4.22 9.90 4.12
N LEU A 192 -4.68 11.15 4.13
CA LEU A 192 -5.08 11.87 2.92
C LEU A 192 -4.10 13.00 2.63
N PHE A 193 -3.62 13.05 1.39
CA PHE A 193 -2.90 14.17 0.82
C PHE A 193 -3.73 14.82 -0.28
N ASN A 194 -3.51 16.11 -0.50
CA ASN A 194 -4.08 16.84 -1.62
C ASN A 194 -2.91 17.45 -2.39
N PHE A 195 -2.78 17.10 -3.66
CA PHE A 195 -1.76 17.65 -4.54
C PHE A 195 -2.39 18.49 -5.64
N ALA A 196 -1.60 19.40 -6.22
CA ALA A 196 -1.95 20.13 -7.41
C ALA A 196 -0.90 19.83 -8.48
N LEU A 197 -1.24 18.96 -9.42
CA LEU A 197 -0.37 18.59 -10.52
C LEU A 197 -0.38 19.68 -11.57
N LYS A 198 0.79 20.00 -12.14
CA LYS A 198 0.95 20.99 -13.20
C LYS A 198 1.40 20.31 -14.50
N PRO A 199 1.03 20.86 -15.67
CA PRO A 199 1.51 20.40 -16.97
C PRO A 199 3.02 20.39 -17.11
#